data_AF-A0A8C5SPJ4-F1
#
_entry.id   AF-A0A8C5SPJ4-F1
#
_cell.length_a   1.000
_cell.length_b   1.000
_cell.length_c   1.000
_cell.angle_alpha   90.00
_cell.angle_beta   90.00
_cell.angle_gamma   90.00
#
_symmetry.space_group_name_H-M   'P 1'
#
loop_
_entity.id
_entity.type
_entity.pdbx_description
1 polymer ?
#
loop_
_entity_poly.entity_id
_entity_poly.type
_entity_poly.pdbx_seq_one_letter_code
_entity_poly.pdbx_strand_id
1 'polypeptide(L)'
;MKVVSMLELGTPLEMIQLLQIPWEERFKICLDLVELLYYLANSPLGSIALLDFQPRQFVMVNGLLKVIDLDDVSTEELSCKRDQDCILKFPTKTFFLKCASHRNCKGINEKRNLFNHCFTIFFALKHSSPPLHVGDLRYGANETLRAFQKVLHLYKSGLYLQKKPSHLKGMDLITSEENDYKCWPSYSPLRCMLSVHNVEEAASICNYHPQCQHFIITSQRTWTGENKCLALFCTQYNSLVGSKFSVWIT
;
A
#
# COMPACT_ATOMS: atom_id res chain seq x y z
N MET A 1 -12.48 13.72 -39.57
CA MET A 1 -13.18 13.81 -38.28
C MET A 1 -12.14 13.72 -37.17
N LYS A 2 -12.05 14.68 -36.26
CA LYS A 2 -11.14 14.63 -35.11
C LYS A 2 -11.96 14.24 -33.88
N VAL A 3 -11.54 13.21 -33.16
CA VAL A 3 -12.11 12.80 -31.88
C VAL A 3 -11.14 13.25 -30.80
N VAL A 4 -11.66 13.91 -29.77
CA VAL A 4 -10.89 14.36 -28.59
C VAL A 4 -11.56 13.77 -27.37
N SER A 5 -10.77 13.14 -26.51
CA SER A 5 -11.20 12.71 -25.17
C SER A 5 -10.72 13.73 -24.14
N MET A 6 -11.55 14.02 -23.14
CA MET A 6 -11.20 14.87 -22.00
C MET A 6 -11.21 14.01 -20.74
N LEU A 7 -10.05 13.91 -20.09
CA LEU A 7 -9.84 13.11 -18.89
C LEU A 7 -9.58 14.02 -17.69
N GLU A 8 -9.82 13.50 -16.49
CA GLU A 8 -9.40 14.17 -15.27
C GLU A 8 -7.88 14.33 -15.23
N LEU A 9 -7.40 15.48 -14.73
CA LEU A 9 -5.97 15.74 -14.57
C LEU A 9 -5.43 14.99 -13.35
N GLY A 10 -4.39 14.18 -13.56
CA GLY A 10 -3.72 13.41 -12.51
C GLY A 10 -2.20 13.38 -12.68
N THR A 11 -1.50 12.89 -11.66
CA THR A 11 -0.05 12.69 -11.69
C THR A 11 0.29 11.22 -11.95
N PRO A 12 1.14 10.88 -12.93
CA PRO A 12 1.52 9.49 -13.20
C PRO A 12 2.10 8.79 -11.97
N LEU A 13 1.79 7.51 -11.81
CA LEU A 13 2.35 6.70 -10.74
C LEU A 13 3.77 6.25 -11.09
N GLU A 14 4.77 6.84 -10.43
CA GLU A 14 6.16 6.44 -10.62
C GLU A 14 6.63 5.48 -9.52
N MET A 15 7.28 4.39 -9.95
CA MET A 15 7.83 3.38 -9.02
C MET A 15 8.85 3.96 -8.03
N ILE A 16 9.64 4.96 -8.45
CA ILE A 16 10.61 5.62 -7.57
C ILE A 16 9.90 6.41 -6.47
N GLN A 17 8.85 7.15 -6.83
CA GLN A 17 8.05 7.91 -5.87
C GLN A 17 7.36 6.98 -4.88
N LEU A 18 6.81 5.85 -5.37
CA LEU A 18 6.24 4.82 -4.52
C LEU A 18 7.20 4.31 -3.45
N LEU A 19 8.50 4.19 -3.72
CA LEU A 19 9.46 3.75 -2.72
C LEU A 19 9.75 4.82 -1.66
N GLN A 20 9.59 6.09 -2.00
CA GLN A 20 9.97 7.22 -1.14
C GLN A 20 8.85 7.68 -0.19
N ILE A 21 7.59 7.34 -0.46
CA ILE A 21 6.47 7.72 0.40
C ILE A 21 6.32 6.81 1.64
N PRO A 22 5.73 7.31 2.74
CA PRO A 22 5.47 6.54 3.95
C PRO A 22 4.72 5.24 3.70
N TRP A 23 4.96 4.23 4.54
CA TRP A 23 4.28 2.93 4.43
C TRP A 23 2.76 3.04 4.32
N GLU A 24 2.14 3.94 5.10
CA GLU A 24 0.69 4.13 5.10
C GLU A 24 0.16 4.66 3.76
N GLU A 25 0.90 5.53 3.08
CA GLU A 25 0.55 6.01 1.74
C GLU A 25 0.74 4.92 0.68
N ARG A 26 1.82 4.14 0.78
CA ARG A 26 2.02 2.95 -0.09
C ARG A 26 0.88 1.96 0.07
N PHE A 27 0.46 1.72 1.32
CA PHE A 27 -0.65 0.82 1.62
C PHE A 27 -1.96 1.31 1.02
N LYS A 28 -2.23 2.62 1.04
CA LYS A 28 -3.41 3.21 0.39
C LYS A 28 -3.45 2.88 -1.10
N ILE A 29 -2.35 3.11 -1.81
CA ILE A 29 -2.25 2.84 -3.25
C ILE A 29 -2.45 1.35 -3.53
N CYS A 30 -1.89 0.46 -2.71
CA CYS A 30 -2.15 -0.98 -2.84
C CYS A 30 -3.61 -1.34 -2.58
N LEU A 31 -4.26 -0.71 -1.60
CA LEU A 31 -5.68 -0.93 -1.32
C LEU A 31 -6.54 -0.50 -2.51
N ASP A 32 -6.33 0.70 -3.05
CA ASP A 32 -7.06 1.19 -4.22
C ASP A 32 -6.88 0.24 -5.42
N LEU A 33 -5.66 -0.28 -5.62
CA LEU A 33 -5.37 -1.26 -6.66
C LEU A 33 -6.13 -2.58 -6.45
N VAL A 34 -6.22 -3.05 -5.21
CA VAL A 34 -6.95 -4.28 -4.87
C VAL A 34 -8.46 -4.09 -5.00
N GLU A 35 -8.98 -2.91 -4.67
CA GLU A 35 -10.39 -2.55 -4.89
C GLU A 35 -10.72 -2.50 -6.39
N LEU A 36 -9.82 -1.94 -7.21
CA LEU A 36 -9.93 -1.98 -8.67
C LEU A 36 -9.95 -3.43 -9.18
N LEU A 37 -9.00 -4.28 -8.74
CA LEU A 37 -8.95 -5.69 -9.12
C LEU A 37 -10.22 -6.45 -8.73
N TYR A 38 -10.76 -6.16 -7.54
CA TYR A 38 -12.04 -6.71 -7.09
C TYR A 38 -13.19 -6.26 -7.99
N TYR A 39 -13.23 -4.98 -8.36
CA TYR A 39 -14.24 -4.45 -9.27
C TYR A 39 -14.16 -5.11 -10.66
N LEU A 40 -12.96 -5.26 -11.23
CA LEU A 40 -12.77 -5.89 -12.54
C LEU A 40 -13.21 -7.37 -12.54
N ALA A 41 -12.93 -8.10 -11.47
CA ALA A 41 -13.34 -9.50 -11.33
C ALA A 41 -14.86 -9.67 -11.16
N ASN A 42 -15.55 -8.69 -10.56
CA ASN A 42 -16.97 -8.72 -10.24
C ASN A 42 -17.81 -7.70 -11.05
N SER A 43 -17.28 -7.23 -12.18
CA SER A 43 -17.94 -6.21 -13.00
C SER A 43 -19.29 -6.71 -13.51
N PRO A 44 -20.31 -5.83 -13.59
CA PRO A 44 -21.62 -6.20 -14.15
C PRO A 44 -21.56 -6.58 -15.63
N LEU A 45 -20.47 -6.24 -16.32
CA LEU A 45 -20.23 -6.61 -17.73
C LEU A 45 -19.55 -7.98 -17.88
N GLY A 46 -19.29 -8.69 -16.77
CA GLY A 46 -18.44 -9.88 -16.73
C GLY A 46 -17.01 -9.55 -16.29
N SER A 47 -16.22 -10.59 -16.01
CA SER A 47 -14.84 -10.45 -15.52
C SER A 47 -13.96 -9.79 -16.58
N ILE A 48 -13.39 -8.62 -16.27
CA ILE A 48 -12.60 -7.81 -17.20
C ILE A 48 -11.12 -8.19 -17.07
N ALA A 49 -10.46 -8.54 -18.16
CA ALA A 49 -9.00 -8.61 -18.26
C ALA A 49 -8.41 -7.27 -18.71
N LEU A 50 -7.33 -6.84 -18.05
CA LEU A 50 -6.45 -5.79 -18.53
C LEU A 50 -5.27 -6.45 -19.25
N LEU A 51 -5.16 -6.24 -20.57
CA LEU A 51 -4.23 -7.01 -21.41
C LEU A 51 -2.84 -6.38 -21.48
N ASP A 52 -2.75 -5.05 -21.58
CA ASP A 52 -1.51 -4.32 -21.31
C ASP A 52 -1.61 -3.69 -19.93
N PHE A 53 -0.68 -4.06 -19.06
CA PHE A 53 -0.68 -3.61 -17.68
C PHE A 53 0.69 -3.08 -17.27
N GLN A 54 0.81 -1.76 -17.23
CA GLN A 54 2.04 -1.06 -16.89
C GLN A 54 1.78 0.02 -15.82
N PRO A 55 2.74 0.28 -14.91
CA PRO A 55 2.60 1.37 -13.93
C PRO A 55 2.27 2.73 -14.57
N ARG A 56 2.69 2.95 -15.83
CA ARG A 56 2.42 4.19 -16.60
C ARG A 56 0.93 4.41 -16.92
N GLN A 57 0.11 3.37 -16.87
CA GLN A 57 -1.33 3.45 -17.10
C GLN A 57 -2.11 3.85 -15.84
N PHE A 58 -1.39 4.17 -14.76
CA PHE A 58 -1.95 4.65 -13.51
C PHE A 58 -1.62 6.11 -13.26
N VAL A 59 -2.62 6.82 -12.76
CA VAL A 59 -2.49 8.18 -12.28
C VAL A 59 -3.09 8.31 -10.89
N MET A 60 -2.52 9.18 -10.09
CA MET A 60 -3.12 9.64 -8.84
C MET A 60 -3.97 10.88 -9.15
N VAL A 61 -5.25 10.82 -8.79
CA VAL A 61 -6.17 11.96 -8.85
C VAL A 61 -6.76 12.17 -7.47
N ASN A 62 -6.52 13.32 -6.85
CA ASN A 62 -6.99 13.63 -5.49
C ASN A 62 -6.65 12.55 -4.45
N GLY A 63 -5.47 11.92 -4.61
CA GLY A 63 -4.99 10.86 -3.73
C GLY A 63 -5.68 9.50 -3.92
N LEU A 64 -6.42 9.30 -5.00
CA LEU A 64 -6.98 8.01 -5.43
C LEU A 64 -6.23 7.50 -6.65
N LEU A 65 -5.96 6.19 -6.67
CA LEU A 65 -5.40 5.52 -7.82
C LEU A 65 -6.48 5.32 -8.91
N LYS A 66 -6.20 5.76 -10.13
CA LYS A 66 -7.07 5.55 -11.30
C LYS A 66 -6.29 4.99 -12.48
N VAL A 67 -6.97 4.16 -13.27
CA VAL A 67 -6.47 3.66 -14.56
C VAL A 67 -6.89 4.65 -15.66
N ILE A 68 -5.97 5.02 -16.55
CA ILE A 68 -6.22 5.95 -17.67
C ILE A 68 -6.34 5.27 -19.02
N ASP A 69 -5.84 4.04 -19.13
CA ASP A 69 -5.72 3.31 -20.38
C ASP A 69 -6.62 2.07 -20.33
N LEU A 70 -7.72 2.12 -21.07
CA LEU A 70 -8.78 1.10 -21.08
C LEU A 70 -9.12 0.62 -22.49
N ASP A 71 -8.28 0.92 -23.48
CA ASP A 71 -8.44 0.45 -24.85
C ASP A 71 -8.09 -1.05 -25.00
N ASP A 72 -7.16 -1.55 -24.18
CA ASP A 72 -6.75 -2.96 -24.15
C ASP A 72 -7.46 -3.79 -23.06
N VAL A 73 -8.79 -3.69 -23.00
CA VAL A 73 -9.62 -4.46 -22.06
C VAL A 73 -10.51 -5.48 -22.76
N SER A 74 -10.74 -6.62 -22.10
CA SER A 74 -11.68 -7.64 -22.60
C SER A 74 -12.55 -8.18 -21.49
N THR A 75 -13.85 -8.30 -21.74
CA THR A 75 -14.83 -8.99 -20.88
C THR A 75 -14.95 -10.48 -21.21
N GLU A 76 -14.32 -10.94 -22.29
CA GLU A 76 -14.42 -12.32 -22.73
C GLU A 76 -13.46 -13.22 -21.94
N GLU A 77 -14.01 -14.26 -21.33
CA GLU A 77 -13.19 -15.34 -20.75
C GLU A 77 -12.72 -16.27 -21.86
N LEU A 78 -11.55 -16.90 -21.68
CA LEU A 78 -10.98 -17.83 -22.66
C LEU A 78 -11.94 -18.99 -22.95
N SER A 79 -12.26 -19.23 -24.23
CA SER A 79 -13.06 -20.39 -24.65
C SER A 79 -12.30 -21.71 -24.50
N CYS A 80 -12.99 -22.77 -24.08
CA CYS A 80 -12.37 -24.08 -23.82
C CYS A 80 -13.27 -25.25 -24.21
N LYS A 81 -12.64 -26.39 -24.50
CA LYS A 81 -13.29 -27.70 -24.67
C LYS A 81 -12.96 -28.65 -23.53
N ARG A 82 -11.74 -28.55 -22.98
CA ARG A 82 -11.23 -29.37 -21.87
C ARG A 82 -10.46 -28.49 -20.88
N ASP A 83 -10.24 -28.99 -19.67
CA ASP A 83 -9.47 -28.29 -18.63
C ASP A 83 -8.04 -27.94 -19.09
N GLN A 84 -7.44 -28.71 -20.01
CA GLN A 84 -6.11 -28.40 -20.55
C GLN A 84 -6.07 -27.12 -21.40
N ASP A 85 -7.23 -26.65 -21.88
CA ASP A 85 -7.33 -25.38 -22.61
C ASP A 85 -7.30 -24.18 -21.63
N CYS A 86 -7.52 -24.43 -20.33
CA CYS A 86 -7.59 -23.42 -19.28
C CYS A 86 -6.29 -23.32 -18.47
N ILE A 87 -5.16 -23.24 -19.17
CA ILE A 87 -3.84 -23.08 -18.57
C ILE A 87 -3.34 -21.66 -18.82
N LEU A 88 -3.19 -20.88 -17.76
CA LEU A 88 -2.63 -19.54 -17.81
C LEU A 88 -1.15 -19.59 -17.40
N LYS A 89 -0.26 -19.32 -18.35
CA LYS A 89 1.20 -19.40 -18.16
C LYS A 89 1.81 -18.01 -18.03
N PHE A 90 2.63 -17.84 -17.00
CA PHE A 90 3.53 -16.72 -16.81
C PHE A 90 4.98 -17.23 -16.70
N PRO A 91 6.00 -16.37 -16.90
CA PRO A 91 7.40 -16.78 -16.83
C PRO A 91 7.77 -17.48 -15.51
N THR A 92 7.16 -17.10 -14.39
CA THR A 92 7.49 -17.61 -13.05
C THR A 92 6.39 -18.46 -12.41
N LYS A 93 5.22 -18.58 -13.04
CA LYS A 93 4.07 -19.31 -12.47
C LYS A 93 3.11 -19.80 -13.53
N THR A 94 2.49 -20.95 -13.29
CA THR A 94 1.42 -21.47 -14.14
C THR A 94 0.17 -21.71 -13.29
N PHE A 95 -0.98 -21.30 -13.80
CA PHE A 95 -2.28 -21.55 -13.20
C PHE A 95 -3.06 -22.54 -14.04
N PHE A 96 -3.71 -23.48 -13.35
CA PHE A 96 -4.59 -24.48 -13.95
C PHE A 96 -6.02 -24.17 -13.49
N LEU A 97 -6.88 -23.78 -14.42
CA LEU A 97 -8.30 -23.57 -14.19
C LEU A 97 -9.10 -24.70 -14.83
N LYS A 98 -10.38 -24.82 -14.47
CA LYS A 98 -11.30 -25.79 -15.08
C LYS A 98 -12.11 -25.14 -16.19
N CYS A 99 -12.41 -25.91 -17.22
CA CYS A 99 -13.35 -25.53 -18.26
C CYS A 99 -14.78 -25.66 -17.71
N ALA A 100 -15.49 -24.54 -17.62
CA ALA A 100 -16.85 -24.54 -17.11
C ALA A 100 -17.83 -25.10 -18.14
N SER A 101 -19.05 -25.45 -17.69
CA SER A 101 -20.12 -25.99 -18.53
C SER A 101 -20.47 -25.11 -19.74
N HIS A 102 -20.27 -23.80 -19.62
CA HIS A 102 -20.50 -22.80 -20.66
C HIS A 102 -19.36 -22.69 -21.68
N ARG A 103 -18.43 -23.66 -21.69
CA ARG A 103 -17.25 -23.71 -22.58
C ARG A 103 -16.30 -22.52 -22.43
N ASN A 104 -16.16 -22.01 -21.21
CA ASN A 104 -15.22 -20.95 -20.87
C ASN A 104 -14.39 -21.26 -19.62
N CYS A 105 -13.19 -20.70 -19.56
CA CYS A 105 -12.27 -20.81 -18.42
C CYS A 105 -12.64 -19.76 -17.37
N LYS A 106 -13.71 -20.01 -16.61
CA LYS A 106 -14.23 -19.07 -15.60
C LYS A 106 -13.13 -18.61 -14.63
N GLY A 107 -12.94 -17.29 -14.50
CA GLY A 107 -11.96 -16.68 -13.59
C GLY A 107 -10.54 -16.59 -14.15
N ILE A 108 -10.32 -16.86 -15.43
CA ILE A 108 -8.99 -16.72 -16.04
C ILE A 108 -8.56 -15.25 -16.12
N ASN A 109 -9.51 -14.35 -16.39
CA ASN A 109 -9.28 -12.90 -16.40
C ASN A 109 -8.87 -12.37 -15.02
N GLU A 110 -9.58 -12.79 -13.97
CA GLU A 110 -9.24 -12.47 -12.58
C GLU A 110 -7.82 -12.92 -12.23
N LYS A 111 -7.48 -14.18 -12.53
CA LYS A 111 -6.14 -14.73 -12.24
C LYS A 111 -5.05 -14.00 -13.02
N ARG A 112 -5.32 -13.59 -14.27
CA ARG A 112 -4.39 -12.79 -15.06
C ARG A 112 -4.12 -11.44 -14.42
N ASN A 113 -5.17 -10.70 -14.08
CA ASN A 113 -5.03 -9.39 -13.47
C ASN A 113 -4.29 -9.49 -12.13
N LEU A 114 -4.72 -10.39 -11.24
CA LEU A 114 -4.08 -10.59 -9.94
C LEU A 114 -2.58 -10.89 -10.07
N PHE A 115 -2.20 -11.77 -11.00
CA PHE A 115 -0.78 -12.08 -11.22
C PHE A 115 0.00 -10.86 -11.71
N ASN A 116 -0.51 -10.14 -12.71
CA ASN A 116 0.15 -8.96 -13.27
C ASN A 116 0.40 -7.86 -12.22
N HIS A 117 -0.48 -7.75 -11.22
CA HIS A 117 -0.42 -6.70 -10.18
C HIS A 117 0.27 -7.15 -8.90
N CYS A 118 0.52 -8.45 -8.76
CA CYS A 118 1.18 -9.03 -7.61
C CYS A 118 2.54 -8.38 -7.34
N PHE A 119 3.28 -8.04 -8.41
CA PHE A 119 4.56 -7.36 -8.32
C PHE A 119 4.41 -5.94 -7.77
N THR A 120 3.49 -5.13 -8.29
CA THR A 120 3.25 -3.76 -7.80
C THR A 120 2.87 -3.76 -6.31
N ILE A 121 1.98 -4.67 -5.91
CA ILE A 121 1.58 -4.83 -4.50
C ILE A 121 2.77 -5.28 -3.63
N PHE A 122 3.52 -6.28 -4.09
CA PHE A 122 4.66 -6.81 -3.32
C PHE A 122 5.78 -5.79 -3.15
N PHE A 123 6.12 -5.06 -4.22
CA PHE A 123 7.17 -4.04 -4.19
C PHE A 123 6.78 -2.85 -3.32
N ALA A 124 5.53 -2.38 -3.42
CA ALA A 124 5.05 -1.28 -2.60
C ALA A 124 5.04 -1.62 -1.09
N LEU A 125 4.75 -2.88 -0.72
CA LEU A 125 4.66 -3.31 0.69
C LEU A 125 5.99 -3.79 1.30
N LYS A 126 7.07 -3.87 0.51
CA LYS A 126 8.39 -4.31 0.99
C LYS A 126 8.96 -3.24 1.92
N HIS A 127 8.72 -3.40 3.23
CA HIS A 127 9.61 -3.07 4.36
C HIS A 127 8.93 -3.11 5.74
N SER A 128 7.60 -3.27 5.88
CA SER A 128 6.99 -3.08 7.22
C SER A 128 5.66 -3.80 7.49
N SER A 129 5.24 -4.78 6.68
CA SER A 129 3.97 -5.50 6.91
C SER A 129 4.20 -6.97 7.27
N PRO A 130 3.37 -7.57 8.15
CA PRO A 130 3.27 -9.02 8.24
C PRO A 130 3.07 -9.61 6.83
N PRO A 131 3.60 -10.81 6.55
CA PRO A 131 3.63 -11.38 5.20
C PRO A 131 2.21 -11.54 4.68
N LEU A 132 1.75 -10.52 3.97
CA LEU A 132 0.60 -10.63 3.10
C LEU A 132 1.06 -11.56 1.99
N HIS A 133 0.62 -12.82 2.04
CA HIS A 133 0.86 -13.84 1.01
C HIS A 133 0.11 -13.52 -0.30
N VAL A 134 0.01 -12.24 -0.66
CA VAL A 134 -0.49 -11.76 -1.96
C VAL A 134 0.37 -12.37 -3.08
N GLY A 135 1.66 -12.58 -2.81
CA GLY A 135 2.63 -13.29 -3.65
C GLY A 135 2.21 -14.71 -4.09
N ASP A 136 1.42 -15.42 -3.28
CA ASP A 136 1.10 -16.82 -3.55
C ASP A 136 -0.09 -16.98 -4.49
N LEU A 137 -0.91 -15.94 -4.73
CA LEU A 137 -2.02 -15.95 -5.72
C LEU A 137 -2.98 -17.16 -5.60
N ARG A 138 -2.93 -17.87 -4.46
CA ARG A 138 -3.86 -18.94 -4.09
C ARG A 138 -5.26 -18.37 -3.96
N TYR A 139 -5.32 -17.15 -3.46
CA TYR A 139 -6.52 -16.37 -3.18
C TYR A 139 -7.06 -15.67 -4.43
N GLY A 140 -8.37 -15.43 -4.49
CA GLY A 140 -9.01 -14.57 -5.50
C GLY A 140 -8.98 -13.11 -5.08
N ALA A 141 -9.60 -12.24 -5.88
CA ALA A 141 -9.72 -10.82 -5.64
C ALA A 141 -10.54 -10.55 -4.37
N ASN A 142 -11.56 -11.36 -4.09
CA ASN A 142 -12.39 -11.24 -2.90
C ASN A 142 -11.58 -11.50 -1.61
N GLU A 143 -10.82 -12.60 -1.55
CA GLU A 143 -9.99 -12.92 -0.40
C GLU A 143 -8.83 -11.93 -0.26
N THR A 144 -8.27 -11.47 -1.37
CA THR A 144 -7.22 -10.44 -1.38
C THR A 144 -7.75 -9.14 -0.77
N LEU A 145 -8.91 -8.65 -1.21
CA LEU A 145 -9.54 -7.45 -0.65
C LEU A 145 -9.83 -7.61 0.85
N ARG A 146 -10.38 -8.74 1.27
CA ARG A 146 -10.62 -9.03 2.71
C ARG A 146 -9.33 -8.99 3.52
N ALA A 147 -8.22 -9.51 2.99
CA ALA A 147 -6.93 -9.47 3.66
C ALA A 147 -6.43 -8.04 3.85
N PHE A 148 -6.55 -7.21 2.81
CA PHE A 148 -6.20 -5.78 2.89
C PHE A 148 -7.10 -5.02 3.86
N GLN A 149 -8.41 -5.22 3.82
CA GLN A 149 -9.36 -4.62 4.76
C GLN A 149 -9.05 -5.02 6.22
N LYS A 150 -8.61 -6.26 6.45
CA LYS A 150 -8.16 -6.71 7.77
C LYS A 150 -6.91 -5.97 8.23
N VAL A 151 -5.92 -5.78 7.35
CA VAL A 151 -4.72 -4.99 7.67
C VAL A 151 -5.09 -3.54 7.96
N LEU A 152 -5.95 -2.94 7.15
CA LEU A 152 -6.45 -1.58 7.38
C LEU A 152 -7.14 -1.46 8.74
N HIS A 153 -8.01 -2.41 9.09
CA HIS A 153 -8.69 -2.43 10.38
C HIS A 153 -7.71 -2.53 11.54
N LEU A 154 -6.73 -3.45 11.47
CA LEU A 154 -5.70 -3.59 12.49
C LEU A 154 -4.88 -2.30 12.63
N TYR A 155 -4.50 -1.69 11.51
CA TYR A 155 -3.71 -0.45 11.49
C TYR A 155 -4.49 0.74 12.09
N LYS A 156 -5.76 0.91 11.72
CA LYS A 156 -6.65 1.97 12.24
C LYS A 156 -6.92 1.83 13.74
N SER A 157 -7.13 0.60 14.19
CA SER A 157 -7.50 0.29 15.58
C SER A 157 -6.31 0.23 16.55
N GLY A 158 -5.07 0.24 16.04
CA GLY A 158 -3.88 0.08 16.88
C GLY A 158 -3.68 -1.33 17.45
N LEU A 159 -4.54 -2.31 17.11
CA LEU A 159 -4.48 -3.68 17.64
C LEU A 159 -3.18 -4.42 17.31
N TYR A 160 -2.41 -3.96 16.31
CA TYR A 160 -1.09 -4.50 16.01
C TYR A 160 -0.04 -4.21 17.11
N LEU A 161 -0.28 -3.19 17.94
CA LEU A 161 0.63 -2.80 19.03
C LEU A 161 0.60 -3.82 20.18
N GLN A 162 -0.53 -4.48 20.42
CA GLN A 162 -0.70 -5.48 21.48
C GLN A 162 0.10 -6.77 21.24
N LYS A 163 0.61 -6.98 20.01
CA LYS A 163 1.33 -8.19 19.60
C LYS A 163 2.86 -8.05 19.64
N LYS A 164 3.41 -6.89 20.02
CA LYS A 164 4.85 -6.73 20.15
C LYS A 164 5.31 -7.23 21.53
N PRO A 165 6.20 -8.23 21.61
CA PRO A 165 6.94 -8.46 22.84
C PRO A 165 7.82 -7.24 23.10
N SER A 166 7.77 -6.74 24.34
CA SER A 166 8.61 -5.66 24.85
C SER A 166 10.08 -6.08 24.90
N HIS A 167 10.74 -6.12 23.74
CA HIS A 167 12.20 -6.20 23.67
C HIS A 167 12.77 -4.78 23.78
N LEU A 168 12.83 -4.30 25.01
CA LEU A 168 13.82 -3.29 25.40
C LEU A 168 15.19 -3.98 25.36
N LYS A 169 16.06 -3.54 24.44
CA LYS A 169 17.49 -3.83 24.52
C LYS A 169 18.24 -2.57 24.14
N GLY A 170 19.08 -2.11 25.07
CA GLY A 170 19.96 -0.98 24.86
C GLY A 170 21.13 -1.33 23.94
N MET A 171 21.65 -0.31 23.26
CA MET A 171 23.08 0.00 23.19
C MET A 171 23.34 1.25 22.34
N ASP A 172 24.24 2.05 22.91
CA ASP A 172 25.34 2.87 22.39
C ASP A 172 25.17 4.02 21.39
N LEU A 173 25.86 5.09 21.81
CA LEU A 173 25.98 6.44 21.27
C LEU A 173 26.62 6.49 19.88
N ILE A 174 26.02 7.29 19.00
CA ILE A 174 26.71 7.93 17.88
C ILE A 174 26.30 9.40 17.84
N THR A 175 27.31 10.27 17.89
CA THR A 175 27.24 11.73 17.67
C THR A 175 26.91 12.07 16.23
N SER A 176 25.94 12.97 16.02
CA SER A 176 25.94 13.83 14.84
C SER A 176 25.21 15.13 15.16
N GLU A 177 25.96 16.21 15.12
CA GLU A 177 25.46 17.57 15.00
C GLU A 177 24.74 17.68 13.65
N GLU A 178 23.43 17.96 13.67
CA GLU A 178 22.73 18.82 12.72
C GLU A 178 21.23 18.79 13.05
N ASN A 179 20.60 19.97 12.95
CA ASN A 179 19.19 20.22 13.24
C ASN A 179 18.25 19.19 12.58
N ASP A 180 17.31 18.67 13.37
CA ASP A 180 16.23 17.75 12.99
C ASP A 180 16.67 16.51 12.18
N TYR A 181 16.91 15.38 12.85
CA TYR A 181 17.29 14.16 12.15
C TYR A 181 16.20 13.63 11.20
N LYS A 182 16.64 13.01 10.10
CA LYS A 182 15.79 12.42 9.07
C LYS A 182 15.60 10.94 9.33
N CYS A 183 14.40 10.44 9.06
CA CYS A 183 14.14 9.00 8.98
C CYS A 183 13.49 8.69 7.64
N TRP A 184 13.68 7.47 7.15
CA TRP A 184 13.16 7.06 5.85
C TRP A 184 12.41 5.73 5.94
N PRO A 185 11.22 5.62 5.31
CA PRO A 185 10.46 6.69 4.66
C PRO A 185 9.72 7.59 5.67
N SER A 186 9.50 8.86 5.33
CA SER A 186 8.85 9.86 6.20
C SER A 186 7.88 10.76 5.44
N TYR A 187 6.87 11.28 6.15
CA TYR A 187 5.94 12.30 5.63
C TYR A 187 6.61 13.65 5.36
N SER A 188 7.83 13.88 5.88
CA SER A 188 8.63 15.06 5.60
C SER A 188 9.99 14.68 5.02
N PRO A 189 10.43 15.30 3.91
CA PRO A 189 11.76 15.06 3.35
C PRO A 189 12.88 15.69 4.20
N LEU A 190 12.53 16.61 5.10
CA LEU A 190 13.48 17.39 5.89
C LEU A 190 13.62 16.89 7.32
N ARG A 191 12.62 16.20 7.87
CA ARG A 191 12.56 15.80 9.29
C ARG A 191 11.93 14.44 9.44
N CYS A 192 12.24 13.72 10.51
CA CYS A 192 11.55 12.48 10.84
C CYS A 192 10.11 12.73 11.30
N MET A 193 9.16 12.61 10.37
CA MET A 193 7.73 12.68 10.61
C MET A 193 7.04 11.36 10.23
N LEU A 194 6.39 10.71 11.21
CA LEU A 194 5.77 9.39 11.04
C LEU A 194 4.33 9.39 11.57
N SER A 195 3.53 8.46 11.06
CA SER A 195 2.17 8.22 11.54
C SER A 195 2.18 7.34 12.79
N VAL A 196 1.48 7.78 13.83
CA VAL A 196 1.37 7.11 15.12
C VAL A 196 -0.09 7.06 15.58
N HIS A 197 -0.44 6.01 16.31
CA HIS A 197 -1.76 5.77 16.86
C HIS A 197 -1.96 6.49 18.19
N ASN A 198 -0.95 6.44 19.07
CA ASN A 198 -1.00 7.00 20.41
C ASN A 198 0.42 7.40 20.90
N VAL A 199 0.47 7.94 22.12
CA VAL A 199 1.71 8.40 22.76
C VAL A 199 2.68 7.22 22.97
N GLU A 200 2.16 6.05 23.31
CA GLU A 200 2.94 4.85 23.59
C GLU A 200 3.64 4.33 22.33
N GLU A 201 2.96 4.34 21.18
CA GLU A 201 3.59 4.00 19.90
C GLU A 201 4.68 5.01 19.53
N ALA A 202 4.41 6.31 19.71
CA ALA A 202 5.40 7.34 19.46
C ALA A 202 6.64 7.17 20.37
N ALA A 203 6.45 6.93 21.66
CA ALA A 203 7.54 6.63 22.58
C ALA A 203 8.33 5.38 22.16
N SER A 204 7.64 4.32 21.75
CA SER A 204 8.29 3.09 21.25
C SER A 204 9.12 3.33 19.99
N ILE A 205 8.65 4.15 19.06
CA ILE A 205 9.40 4.51 17.85
C ILE A 205 10.61 5.38 18.21
N CYS A 206 10.44 6.35 19.10
CA CYS A 206 11.52 7.21 19.56
C CYS A 206 12.63 6.38 20.24
N ASN A 207 12.26 5.47 21.14
CA ASN A 207 13.20 4.53 21.78
C ASN A 207 13.95 3.63 20.79
N TYR A 208 13.35 3.35 19.63
CA TYR A 208 14.00 2.55 18.58
C TYR A 208 14.99 3.38 17.73
N HIS A 209 14.78 4.70 17.61
CA HIS A 209 15.65 5.59 16.86
C HIS A 209 16.76 6.14 17.78
N PRO A 210 18.04 5.79 17.58
CA PRO A 210 19.13 6.21 18.49
C PRO A 210 19.31 7.73 18.56
N GLN A 211 18.85 8.46 17.54
CA GLN A 211 18.92 9.92 17.46
C GLN A 211 17.70 10.61 18.10
N CYS A 212 16.65 9.88 18.48
CA CYS A 212 15.46 10.49 19.05
C CYS A 212 15.64 10.82 20.53
N GLN A 213 15.44 12.08 20.90
CA GLN A 213 15.40 12.52 22.30
C GLN A 213 13.99 12.86 22.77
N HIS A 214 13.16 13.40 21.87
CA HIS A 214 11.76 13.70 22.17
C HIS A 214 10.92 13.64 20.89
N PHE A 215 9.60 13.67 21.08
CA PHE A 215 8.65 13.75 19.97
C PHE A 215 7.50 14.71 20.26
N ILE A 216 6.88 15.20 19.19
CA ILE A 216 5.73 16.11 19.23
C ILE A 216 4.60 15.49 18.41
N ILE A 217 3.48 15.18 19.07
CA ILE A 217 2.27 14.74 18.38
C ILE A 217 1.57 15.99 17.82
N THR A 218 1.31 15.97 16.52
CA THR A 218 0.63 17.07 15.84
C THR A 218 -0.88 16.84 15.78
N SER A 219 -1.64 17.90 15.53
CA SER A 219 -3.08 17.80 15.22
C SER A 219 -3.36 17.27 13.81
N GLN A 220 -2.33 17.13 12.96
CA GLN A 220 -2.50 16.64 11.60
C GLN A 220 -2.79 15.14 11.62
N ARG A 221 -3.89 14.75 10.96
CA ARG A 221 -4.32 13.36 10.82
C ARG A 221 -3.91 12.82 9.46
N THR A 222 -3.74 11.50 9.39
CA THR A 222 -3.53 10.78 8.13
C THR A 222 -4.86 10.31 7.54
N TRP A 223 -4.85 9.74 6.33
CA TRP A 223 -6.07 9.28 5.67
C TRP A 223 -6.77 8.12 6.39
N THR A 224 -6.08 7.45 7.33
CA THR A 224 -6.68 6.36 8.12
C THR A 224 -7.53 6.85 9.30
N GLY A 225 -7.64 8.16 9.54
CA GLY A 225 -8.72 8.76 10.32
C GLY A 225 -8.37 9.19 11.75
N GLU A 226 -9.41 9.31 12.58
CA GLU A 226 -9.43 10.05 13.85
C GLU A 226 -8.37 9.65 14.89
N ASN A 227 -7.89 8.41 14.86
CA ASN A 227 -6.92 7.88 15.82
C ASN A 227 -5.50 7.76 15.25
N LYS A 228 -5.20 8.40 14.11
CA LYS A 228 -3.87 8.38 13.49
C LYS A 228 -3.35 9.79 13.27
N CYS A 229 -2.31 10.15 14.00
CA CYS A 229 -1.66 11.46 13.99
C CYS A 229 -0.29 11.39 13.35
N LEU A 230 0.16 12.50 12.78
CA LEU A 230 1.59 12.68 12.51
C LEU A 230 2.31 13.09 13.79
N ALA A 231 3.42 12.40 14.08
CA ALA A 231 4.38 12.76 15.12
C ALA A 231 5.70 13.17 14.49
N LEU A 232 6.27 14.25 15.02
CA LEU A 232 7.61 14.73 14.68
C LEU A 232 8.59 14.21 15.73
N PHE A 233 9.69 13.59 15.29
CA PHE A 233 10.73 13.06 16.16
C PHE A 233 11.99 13.93 16.03
N CYS A 234 12.60 14.28 17.16
CA CYS A 234 13.62 15.33 17.24
C CYS A 234 14.87 14.87 18.00
N THR A 235 16.03 15.42 17.59
CA THR A 235 17.36 15.21 18.20
C THR A 235 17.68 16.22 19.29
N GLN A 236 17.20 17.46 19.23
CA GLN A 236 17.48 18.54 20.18
C GLN A 236 16.34 19.57 20.23
N TYR A 237 16.25 20.32 21.34
CA TYR A 237 15.24 21.36 21.57
C TYR A 237 15.53 22.63 20.78
N ASN A 238 14.76 22.89 19.72
CA ASN A 238 14.59 24.23 19.18
C ASN A 238 13.29 24.81 19.73
N SER A 239 13.39 25.85 20.54
CA SER A 239 12.32 26.59 21.22
C SER A 239 11.44 27.37 20.24
N LEU A 240 10.79 26.71 19.28
CA LEU A 240 9.92 27.38 18.31
C LEU A 240 8.71 26.53 17.93
N VAL A 241 7.91 26.05 18.89
CA VAL A 241 6.51 25.73 18.61
C VAL A 241 5.65 26.04 19.83
N GLY A 242 4.89 27.14 19.75
CA GLY A 242 3.81 27.44 20.70
C GLY A 242 2.77 26.32 20.73
N SER A 243 2.29 26.03 21.94
CA SER A 243 1.11 25.18 22.23
C SER A 243 1.05 23.82 21.53
N LYS A 244 2.06 22.96 21.70
CA LYS A 244 1.94 21.51 21.44
C LYS A 244 2.44 20.70 22.64
N PHE A 245 1.73 19.61 22.96
CA PHE A 245 2.12 18.67 24.00
C PHE A 245 3.43 17.98 23.59
N SER A 246 4.50 18.23 24.34
CA SER A 246 5.79 17.54 24.23
C SER A 246 5.86 16.42 25.27
N VAL A 247 6.31 15.24 24.85
CA VAL A 247 6.54 14.10 25.74
C VAL A 247 8.02 13.78 25.76
N TRP A 248 8.58 13.70 26.96
CA TRP A 248 10.00 13.45 27.21
C TRP A 248 10.20 12.01 27.66
N ILE A 249 11.27 11.38 27.17
CA ILE A 249 11.70 10.07 27.61
C ILE A 249 12.82 10.31 28.62
N THR A 250 12.57 9.96 29.89
CA THR A 250 13.56 10.00 30.99
C THR A 250 14.36 8.73 31.05
#